data_AF-A0AAV9LS64-F1
#
_entry.id   AF-A0AAV9LS64-F1
#
_cell.length_a   1.000
_cell.length_b   1.000
_cell.length_c   1.000
_cell.angle_alpha   90.00
_cell.angle_beta   90.00
_cell.angle_gamma   90.00
#
_symmetry.space_group_name_H-M   'P 1'
#
loop_
_entity.id
_entity.type
_entity.pdbx_description
1 polymer ?
#
loop_
_entity_poly.entity_id
_entity_poly.type
_entity_poly.pdbx_seq_one_letter_code
_entity_poly.pdbx_strand_id
1 'polypeptide(L)'
;MDEEYDVIVLGTGLKECILSGLLSVDGLKVLHMDRNDYYGGESTSLNLVQLWKRFRGSDKPPTQLGSSRDYNVDMIPKFIMANDALVRVLIHTDVTKYLYFKAVDGSFVYNKGKVHKVPATDMEALKSPLMGIFEKRRVRKFIIYVQDYKESDPKTHEGWI
;
A
#
# COMPACT_ATOMS: atom_id res chain seq x y z
N MET A 1 -13.30 28.61 -16.07
CA MET A 1 -11.99 28.34 -15.48
C MET A 1 -11.36 29.68 -15.21
N ASP A 2 -10.69 29.82 -14.09
CA ASP A 2 -9.92 31.03 -13.81
C ASP A 2 -8.68 31.05 -14.71
N GLU A 3 -8.10 32.23 -14.93
CA GLU A 3 -6.94 32.36 -15.83
C GLU A 3 -5.61 32.05 -15.12
N GLU A 4 -5.56 32.16 -13.79
CA GLU A 4 -4.34 31.99 -12.99
C GLU A 4 -4.53 31.02 -11.82
N TYR A 5 -3.52 30.18 -11.62
CA TYR A 5 -3.39 29.18 -10.57
C TYR A 5 -1.93 29.17 -10.08
N ASP A 6 -1.72 28.93 -8.79
CA ASP A 6 -0.36 28.84 -8.22
C ASP A 6 0.35 27.57 -8.70
N VAL A 7 -0.40 26.47 -8.85
CA VAL A 7 0.12 25.17 -9.29
C VAL A 7 -0.88 24.48 -10.22
N ILE A 8 -0.36 23.88 -11.29
CA ILE A 8 -1.12 22.98 -12.18
C ILE A 8 -0.59 21.56 -12.02
N VAL A 9 -1.47 20.62 -11.68
CA VAL A 9 -1.17 19.19 -11.55
C VAL A 9 -1.83 18.44 -12.70
N LEU A 10 -1.03 17.68 -13.44
CA LEU A 10 -1.48 16.88 -14.59
C LEU A 10 -1.42 15.39 -14.26
N GLY A 11 -2.57 14.73 -14.36
CA GLY A 11 -2.76 13.32 -14.00
C GLY A 11 -3.29 13.17 -12.57
N THR A 12 -4.13 12.17 -12.36
CA THR A 12 -4.81 11.90 -11.09
C THR A 12 -4.33 10.58 -10.45
N GLY A 13 -3.06 10.25 -10.66
CA GLY A 13 -2.41 9.16 -9.94
C GLY A 13 -2.31 9.47 -8.44
N LEU A 14 -1.98 8.45 -7.65
CA LEU A 14 -1.89 8.58 -6.20
C LEU A 14 -0.92 9.68 -5.77
N LYS A 15 0.23 9.81 -6.44
CA LYS A 15 1.27 10.79 -6.10
C LYS A 15 0.78 12.21 -6.37
N GLU A 16 0.20 12.41 -7.54
CA GLU A 16 -0.34 13.70 -7.99
C GLU A 16 -1.47 14.17 -7.08
N CYS A 17 -2.39 13.27 -6.69
CA CYS A 17 -3.45 13.56 -5.74
C CYS A 17 -2.94 13.92 -4.34
N ILE A 18 -1.91 13.23 -3.85
CA ILE A 18 -1.31 13.57 -2.54
C ILE A 18 -0.67 14.95 -2.58
N LEU A 19 0.12 15.25 -3.62
CA LEU A 19 0.76 16.56 -3.78
C LEU A 19 -0.28 17.68 -3.92
N SER A 20 -1.29 17.47 -4.77
CA SER A 20 -2.41 18.40 -4.96
C SER A 20 -3.13 18.69 -3.65
N GLY A 21 -3.40 17.66 -2.84
CA GLY A 21 -4.02 17.80 -1.53
C GLY A 21 -3.16 18.58 -0.54
N LEU A 22 -1.85 18.27 -0.45
CA LEU A 22 -0.91 18.99 0.43
C LEU A 22 -0.81 20.48 0.06
N LEU A 23 -0.63 20.79 -1.21
CA LEU A 23 -0.53 22.17 -1.69
C LEU A 23 -1.83 22.95 -1.45
N SER A 24 -2.99 22.30 -1.59
CA SER A 24 -4.29 22.90 -1.28
C SER A 24 -4.46 23.18 0.21
N VAL A 25 -3.99 22.28 1.08
CA VAL A 25 -3.99 22.47 2.55
C VAL A 25 -3.07 23.62 2.96
N ASP A 26 -1.95 23.81 2.26
CA ASP A 26 -1.03 24.94 2.43
C ASP A 26 -1.57 26.27 1.86
N GLY A 27 -2.79 26.27 1.31
CA GLY A 27 -3.50 27.46 0.86
C GLY A 27 -3.23 27.88 -0.60
N LEU A 28 -2.53 27.05 -1.38
CA LEU A 28 -2.30 27.33 -2.79
C LEU A 28 -3.53 27.02 -3.65
N LYS A 29 -3.74 27.83 -4.69
CA LYS A 29 -4.79 27.62 -5.69
C LYS A 29 -4.32 26.60 -6.72
N VAL A 30 -4.74 25.35 -6.57
CA VAL A 30 -4.32 24.23 -7.42
C VAL A 30 -5.35 23.93 -8.52
N LEU A 31 -4.90 23.83 -9.77
CA LEU A 31 -5.67 23.25 -10.87
C LEU A 31 -5.22 21.81 -11.10
N HIS A 32 -6.09 20.84 -10.80
CA HIS A 32 -5.79 19.42 -10.96
C HIS A 32 -6.66 18.81 -12.05
N MET A 33 -6.03 18.29 -13.11
CA MET A 33 -6.75 17.72 -14.26
C MET A 33 -6.10 16.45 -14.79
N ASP A 34 -6.88 15.63 -15.47
CA ASP A 34 -6.44 14.42 -16.16
C ASP A 34 -6.94 14.44 -17.61
N ARG A 35 -6.16 13.83 -18.51
CA ARG A 35 -6.59 13.62 -19.90
C ARG A 35 -7.56 12.44 -20.03
N ASN A 36 -7.54 11.53 -19.05
CA ASN A 36 -8.40 10.35 -19.01
C ASN A 36 -9.77 10.73 -18.44
N ASP A 37 -10.80 9.99 -18.84
CA ASP A 37 -12.17 10.10 -18.31
C ASP A 37 -12.37 9.36 -16.97
N TYR A 38 -11.27 8.92 -16.34
CA TYR A 38 -11.24 8.20 -15.08
C TYR A 38 -10.05 8.64 -14.21
N TYR A 39 -10.18 8.40 -12.90
CA TYR A 39 -9.13 8.69 -11.92
C TYR A 39 -8.07 7.58 -11.83
N GLY A 40 -6.88 7.93 -11.33
CA GLY A 40 -5.86 6.98 -10.90
C GLY A 40 -4.75 6.71 -11.91
N GLY A 41 -4.88 7.19 -13.15
CA GLY A 41 -3.90 6.99 -14.21
C GLY A 41 -3.51 5.50 -14.38
N GLU A 42 -2.22 5.20 -14.38
CA GLU A 42 -1.70 3.82 -14.45
C GLU A 42 -2.07 2.95 -13.22
N SER A 43 -2.39 3.58 -12.09
CA SER A 43 -2.81 2.92 -10.84
C SER A 43 -4.34 2.90 -10.66
N THR A 44 -5.10 3.09 -11.74
CA THR A 44 -6.57 3.07 -11.68
C THR A 44 -7.12 1.72 -11.20
N SER A 45 -8.33 1.74 -10.64
CA SER A 45 -9.10 0.55 -10.29
C SER A 45 -10.22 0.37 -11.31
N LEU A 46 -10.25 -0.79 -11.97
CA LEU A 46 -11.21 -1.07 -13.03
C LEU A 46 -12.36 -1.94 -12.52
N ASN A 47 -13.56 -1.65 -13.01
CA ASN A 47 -14.68 -2.57 -12.87
C ASN A 47 -14.53 -3.76 -13.83
N LEU A 48 -15.38 -4.78 -13.67
CA LEU A 48 -15.25 -6.04 -14.42
C LEU A 48 -15.32 -5.85 -15.95
N VAL A 49 -16.24 -5.01 -16.45
CA VAL A 49 -16.38 -4.72 -17.89
C VAL A 49 -15.15 -3.99 -18.43
N GLN A 50 -14.64 -2.99 -17.70
CA GLN A 50 -13.43 -2.25 -18.07
C GLN A 50 -12.20 -3.16 -18.09
N LEU A 51 -12.08 -4.05 -17.10
CA LEU A 51 -11.00 -5.04 -17.02
C LEU A 51 -11.01 -5.98 -18.23
N TRP A 52 -12.19 -6.50 -18.61
CA TRP A 52 -12.34 -7.33 -19.80
C TRP A 52 -12.00 -6.57 -21.07
N LYS A 53 -12.51 -5.34 -21.23
CA LYS A 53 -12.19 -4.50 -22.37
C LYS A 53 -10.67 -4.31 -22.54
N ARG A 54 -9.95 -4.13 -21.42
CA ARG A 54 -8.50 -3.91 -21.43
C ARG A 54 -7.69 -5.17 -21.79
N PHE A 55 -8.05 -6.33 -21.23
CA PHE A 55 -7.22 -7.54 -21.35
C PHE A 55 -7.77 -8.62 -22.30
N ARG A 56 -9.05 -8.52 -22.67
CA ARG A 56 -9.78 -9.49 -23.51
C ARG A 56 -10.52 -8.82 -24.68
N GLY A 57 -10.37 -7.50 -24.86
CA GLY A 57 -10.93 -6.77 -26.01
C GLY A 57 -12.46 -6.76 -26.01
N SER A 58 -13.07 -7.42 -27.00
CA SER A 58 -14.53 -7.40 -27.19
C SER A 58 -15.28 -8.44 -26.35
N ASP A 59 -14.56 -9.32 -25.64
CA ASP A 59 -15.17 -10.34 -24.81
C ASP A 59 -15.94 -9.73 -23.64
N LYS A 60 -17.04 -10.38 -23.25
CA LYS A 60 -17.82 -10.00 -22.07
C LYS A 60 -17.40 -10.83 -20.86
N PRO A 61 -17.45 -10.25 -19.65
CA PRO A 61 -17.23 -11.02 -18.44
C PRO A 61 -18.29 -12.13 -18.30
N PRO A 62 -17.90 -13.35 -17.87
CA PRO A 62 -18.83 -14.43 -17.60
C PRO A 62 -19.93 -14.01 -16.62
N THR A 63 -21.19 -14.34 -16.91
CA THR A 63 -22.36 -13.95 -16.09
C THR A 63 -22.30 -14.47 -14.65
N GLN A 64 -21.61 -15.58 -14.42
CA GLN A 64 -21.38 -16.18 -13.11
C GLN A 64 -20.55 -15.32 -12.14
N LEU A 65 -19.82 -14.31 -12.65
CA LEU A 65 -19.09 -13.37 -11.82
C LEU A 65 -19.99 -12.28 -11.22
N GLY A 66 -21.27 -12.21 -11.60
CA GLY A 66 -22.20 -11.25 -11.03
C GLY A 66 -22.06 -9.84 -11.60
N SER A 67 -22.40 -8.81 -10.80
CA SER A 67 -22.49 -7.44 -11.29
C SER A 67 -21.12 -6.78 -11.42
N SER A 68 -20.87 -6.13 -12.56
CA SER A 68 -19.60 -5.43 -12.80
C SER A 68 -19.27 -4.37 -11.75
N ARG A 69 -20.26 -3.74 -11.14
CA ARG A 69 -20.10 -2.67 -10.14
C ARG A 69 -19.58 -3.15 -8.78
N ASP A 70 -19.65 -4.46 -8.53
CA ASP A 70 -19.20 -5.05 -7.27
C ASP A 70 -17.67 -5.25 -7.27
N TYR A 71 -17.01 -4.94 -8.39
CA TYR A 71 -15.58 -5.12 -8.60
C TYR A 71 -14.87 -3.77 -8.69
N ASN A 72 -13.79 -3.65 -7.91
CA ASN A 72 -12.79 -2.60 -8.04
C ASN A 72 -11.43 -3.31 -8.09
N VAL A 73 -10.90 -3.52 -9.30
CA VAL A 73 -9.68 -4.28 -9.53
C VAL A 73 -8.54 -3.31 -9.81
N ASP A 74 -7.65 -3.15 -8.84
CA ASP A 74 -6.48 -2.29 -8.97
C ASP A 74 -5.54 -2.80 -10.05
N MET A 75 -5.14 -1.91 -10.96
CA MET A 75 -4.14 -2.21 -11.98
C MET A 75 -2.73 -2.38 -11.37
N ILE A 76 -2.48 -1.72 -10.24
CA ILE A 76 -1.23 -1.82 -9.48
C ILE A 76 -1.59 -1.96 -8.00
N PRO A 77 -1.94 -3.16 -7.52
CA PRO A 77 -2.33 -3.38 -6.12
C PRO A 77 -1.14 -3.14 -5.20
N LYS A 78 -1.35 -2.34 -4.15
CA LYS A 78 -0.35 -2.03 -3.12
C LYS A 78 -0.97 -2.04 -1.74
N PHE A 79 -0.21 -2.47 -0.74
CA PHE A 79 -0.57 -2.31 0.66
C PHE A 79 0.08 -1.07 1.24
N ILE A 80 -0.58 -0.48 2.23
CA ILE A 80 -0.05 0.63 3.01
C ILE A 80 0.37 0.07 4.36
N MET A 81 1.64 0.29 4.73
CA MET A 81 2.13 -0.11 6.03
C MET A 81 1.55 0.84 7.10
N ALA A 82 0.98 0.27 8.17
CA ALA A 82 0.15 1.02 9.13
C ALA A 82 0.86 2.19 9.86
N ASN A 83 2.19 2.18 9.93
CA ASN A 83 3.01 3.25 10.53
C ASN A 83 3.92 3.92 9.50
N ASP A 84 3.52 3.90 8.23
CA ASP A 84 4.29 4.51 7.15
C ASP A 84 4.08 6.03 7.08
N ALA A 85 5.02 6.74 6.45
CA ALA A 85 4.94 8.17 6.21
C ALA A 85 3.67 8.54 5.42
N LEU A 86 3.25 7.68 4.48
CA LEU A 86 2.03 7.88 3.71
C LEU A 86 0.78 7.97 4.60
N VAL A 87 0.65 7.11 5.62
CA VAL A 87 -0.49 7.16 6.56
C VAL A 87 -0.52 8.50 7.29
N ARG A 88 0.64 8.99 7.71
CA ARG A 88 0.76 10.30 8.38
C ARG A 88 0.33 11.45 7.47
N VAL A 89 0.72 11.40 6.20
CA VAL A 89 0.30 12.39 5.20
C VAL A 89 -1.22 12.36 4.99
N LEU A 90 -1.82 11.18 4.85
CA LEU A 90 -3.28 11.04 4.68
C LEU A 90 -4.07 11.58 5.87
N ILE A 91 -3.55 11.42 7.09
CA ILE A 91 -4.14 12.00 8.30
C ILE A 91 -3.99 13.53 8.28
N HIS A 92 -2.79 14.03 7.94
CA HIS A 92 -2.52 15.47 7.91
C HIS A 92 -3.37 16.23 6.89
N THR A 93 -3.66 15.62 5.74
CA THR A 93 -4.52 16.19 4.70
C THR A 93 -6.01 15.95 4.92
N ASP A 94 -6.41 15.36 6.07
CA ASP A 94 -7.80 15.03 6.40
C ASP A 94 -8.52 14.08 5.40
N VAL A 95 -7.78 13.47 4.47
CA VAL A 95 -8.31 12.57 3.43
C VAL A 95 -8.87 11.28 4.03
N THR A 96 -8.43 10.89 5.22
CA THR A 96 -8.95 9.72 5.94
C THR A 96 -10.46 9.78 6.20
N LYS A 97 -11.10 10.95 6.11
CA LYS A 97 -12.58 11.09 6.20
C LYS A 97 -13.31 10.41 5.02
N TYR A 98 -12.61 10.18 3.91
CA TYR A 98 -13.14 9.59 2.69
C TYR A 98 -12.66 8.16 2.43
N LEU A 99 -11.80 7.62 3.29
CA LEU A 99 -11.17 6.32 3.13
C LEU A 99 -11.44 5.43 4.35
N TYR A 100 -11.74 4.17 4.08
CA TYR A 100 -11.83 3.14 5.10
C TYR A 100 -10.70 2.13 4.92
N PHE A 101 -9.93 1.90 5.98
CA PHE A 101 -8.87 0.90 5.99
C PHE A 101 -9.35 -0.40 6.63
N LYS A 102 -8.95 -1.51 6.03
CA LYS A 102 -9.09 -2.85 6.60
C LYS A 102 -7.70 -3.47 6.73
N ALA A 103 -7.40 -4.00 7.90
CA ALA A 103 -6.16 -4.75 8.11
C ALA A 103 -6.14 -6.01 7.22
N VAL A 104 -4.99 -6.29 6.62
CA VAL A 104 -4.76 -7.53 5.89
C VAL A 104 -4.62 -8.67 6.90
N ASP A 105 -5.24 -9.82 6.64
CA ASP A 105 -5.30 -10.95 7.59
C ASP A 105 -3.93 -11.60 7.86
N GLY A 106 -2.99 -11.48 6.92
CA GLY A 106 -1.64 -11.98 7.10
C GLY A 106 -0.72 -11.74 5.92
N SER A 107 0.57 -11.82 6.19
CA SER A 107 1.63 -11.88 5.18
C SER A 107 2.17 -13.30 5.08
N PHE A 108 2.50 -13.74 3.86
CA PHE A 108 2.91 -15.11 3.59
C PHE A 108 4.17 -15.14 2.73
N VAL A 109 4.97 -16.18 2.91
CA VAL A 109 6.20 -16.43 2.15
C VAL A 109 6.13 -17.81 1.49
N TYR A 110 6.59 -17.87 0.25
CA TYR A 110 6.76 -19.13 -0.47
C TYR A 110 8.12 -19.75 -0.14
N ASN A 111 8.14 -21.02 0.24
CA ASN A 111 9.36 -21.77 0.50
C ASN A 111 9.15 -23.24 0.10
N LYS A 112 10.02 -23.77 -0.78
CA LYS A 112 10.05 -25.19 -1.18
C LYS A 112 8.67 -25.77 -1.54
N GLY A 113 7.92 -25.09 -2.41
CA GLY A 113 6.62 -25.58 -2.87
C GLY A 113 5.44 -25.33 -1.92
N LYS A 114 5.67 -24.69 -0.76
CA LYS A 114 4.63 -24.41 0.23
C LYS A 114 4.58 -22.93 0.58
N VAL A 115 3.37 -22.45 0.84
CA VAL A 115 3.12 -21.10 1.35
C VAL A 115 3.01 -21.17 2.86
N HIS A 116 3.74 -20.30 3.55
CA HIS A 116 3.79 -20.25 5.01
C HIS A 116 3.46 -18.85 5.49
N LYS A 117 2.67 -18.75 6.57
CA LYS A 117 2.43 -17.45 7.22
C LYS A 117 3.74 -16.91 7.79
N VAL A 118 4.06 -15.66 7.48
CA VAL A 118 5.15 -14.93 8.11
C VAL A 118 4.73 -14.64 9.55
N PRO A 119 5.50 -15.07 10.56
CA PRO A 119 5.14 -14.85 11.95
C PRO A 119 5.04 -13.36 12.28
N ALA A 120 3.91 -12.94 12.84
CA ALA A 120 3.70 -11.57 13.33
C ALA A 120 3.73 -11.47 14.86
N THR A 121 3.80 -12.61 15.57
CA THR A 121 3.87 -12.69 17.03
C THR A 121 4.85 -13.76 17.50
N ASP A 122 5.31 -13.67 18.74
CA ASP A 122 6.21 -14.66 19.36
C ASP A 122 5.63 -16.09 19.31
N MET A 123 4.32 -16.22 19.56
CA MET A 123 3.63 -17.51 19.52
C MET A 123 3.57 -18.10 18.11
N GLU A 124 3.37 -17.27 17.09
CA GLU A 124 3.44 -17.70 15.69
C GLU A 124 4.87 -18.10 15.31
N ALA A 125 5.87 -17.37 15.79
CA ALA A 125 7.28 -17.66 15.50
C ALA A 125 7.69 -19.01 16.09
N LEU A 126 7.24 -19.33 17.30
CA LEU A 126 7.47 -20.64 17.93
C LEU A 126 6.82 -21.77 17.15
N LYS A 127 5.59 -21.60 16.64
CA LYS A 127 4.86 -22.63 15.89
C LYS A 127 5.29 -22.75 14.42
N SER A 128 5.92 -21.71 13.86
CA SER A 128 6.24 -21.67 12.42
C SER A 128 7.21 -22.77 12.00
N PRO A 129 6.95 -23.51 10.90
CA PRO A 129 7.86 -24.51 10.37
C PRO A 129 8.96 -23.91 9.48
N LEU A 130 9.03 -22.58 9.32
CA LEU A 130 9.97 -21.91 8.43
C LEU A 130 11.44 -22.08 8.82
N MET A 131 11.70 -22.32 10.10
CA MET A 131 13.04 -22.35 10.68
C MET A 131 13.17 -23.43 11.75
N GLY A 132 14.38 -23.99 11.88
CA GLY A 132 14.73 -24.88 12.98
C GLY A 132 14.78 -24.15 14.33
N ILE A 133 14.80 -24.91 15.44
CA ILE A 133 14.81 -24.34 16.81
C ILE A 133 16.03 -23.43 17.04
N PHE A 134 17.21 -23.83 16.56
CA PHE A 134 18.43 -23.02 16.71
C PHE A 134 18.40 -21.74 15.88
N GLU A 135 17.82 -21.78 14.68
CA GLU A 135 17.61 -20.61 13.84
C GLU A 135 16.63 -19.63 14.48
N LYS A 136 15.51 -20.13 15.03
CA LYS A 136 14.55 -19.30 15.77
C LYS A 136 15.21 -18.56 16.93
N ARG A 137 16.13 -19.20 17.65
CA ARG A 137 16.90 -18.54 18.73
C ARG A 137 17.78 -17.40 18.19
N ARG A 138 18.42 -17.59 17.04
CA ARG A 138 19.23 -16.52 16.39
C ARG A 138 18.36 -15.38 15.88
N VAL A 139 17.24 -15.68 15.22
CA VAL A 139 16.30 -14.66 14.73
C VAL A 139 15.69 -13.88 15.89
N ARG A 140 15.32 -14.54 17.00
CA ARG A 140 14.86 -13.84 18.20
C ARG A 140 15.90 -12.84 18.70
N LYS A 141 17.19 -13.23 18.80
CA LYS A 141 18.26 -12.32 19.21
C LYS A 141 18.38 -11.13 18.26
N PHE A 142 18.32 -11.38 16.95
CA PHE A 142 18.36 -10.33 15.94
C PHE A 142 17.17 -9.36 16.02
N ILE A 143 15.94 -9.86 16.21
CA ILE A 143 14.74 -9.00 16.32
C ILE A 143 14.84 -8.11 17.56
N ILE A 144 15.28 -8.65 18.71
CA ILE A 144 15.49 -7.87 19.94
C ILE A 144 16.56 -6.80 19.70
N TYR A 145 17.67 -7.16 19.08
CA TYR A 145 18.71 -6.21 18.68
C TYR A 145 18.14 -5.06 17.84
N VAL A 146 17.38 -5.35 16.78
CA VAL A 146 16.77 -4.33 15.91
C VAL A 146 15.77 -3.45 16.67
N GLN A 147 15.03 -4.01 17.63
CA GLN A 147 14.08 -3.27 18.46
C GLN A 147 14.76 -2.32 19.45
N ASP A 148 15.88 -2.75 20.03
CA ASP A 148 16.60 -2.00 21.06
C ASP A 148 17.68 -1.07 20.48
N TYR A 149 17.99 -1.18 19.19
CA TYR A 149 19.00 -0.38 18.50
C TYR A 149 18.71 1.13 18.60
N LYS A 150 19.71 1.88 19.04
CA LYS A 150 19.70 3.35 19.07
C LYS A 150 20.97 3.87 18.41
N GLU A 151 20.80 4.62 17.34
CA GLU A 151 21.93 5.18 16.58
C GLU A 151 22.84 6.05 17.47
N SER A 152 22.27 6.78 18.42
CA SER A 152 23.00 7.65 19.35
C SER A 152 23.67 6.94 20.52
N ASP A 153 23.41 5.65 20.74
CA ASP A 153 23.98 4.88 21.85
C ASP A 153 24.77 3.66 21.34
N PRO A 154 26.11 3.77 21.23
CA PRO A 154 26.98 2.69 20.75
C PRO A 154 26.86 1.38 21.55
N LYS A 155 26.38 1.42 22.80
CA LYS A 155 26.18 0.21 23.61
C LYS A 155 25.10 -0.70 23.03
N THR A 156 24.16 -0.15 22.28
CA THR A 156 23.06 -0.88 21.66
C THR A 156 23.45 -1.58 20.35
N HIS A 157 24.68 -1.39 19.85
CA HIS A 157 25.09 -1.89 18.53
C HIS A 157 25.52 -3.36 18.53
N GLU A 158 25.77 -3.94 19.72
CA GLU A 158 25.99 -5.38 20.02
C GLU A 158 26.87 -6.21 19.03
N GLY A 159 27.71 -5.57 18.20
CA GLY A 159 28.59 -6.24 17.23
C GLY A 159 27.89 -6.82 16.00
N TRP A 160 26.67 -6.37 15.67
CA TRP A 160 25.97 -6.72 14.43
C TRP A 160 26.26 -5.77 13.25
N ILE A 161 27.10 -4.74 13.49
CA ILE A 161 27.59 -3.76 12.52
C ILE A 161 29.12 -3.81 12.53
#